data_AF-A0A352LNV8-F1
#
_entry.id   AF-A0A352LNV8-F1
#
_cell.length_a   1.000
_cell.length_b   1.000
_cell.length_c   1.000
_cell.angle_alpha   90.00
_cell.angle_beta   90.00
_cell.angle_gamma   90.00
#
_symmetry.space_group_name_H-M   'P 1'
#
loop_
_entity.id
_entity.type
_entity.pdbx_description
1 polymer ?
#
loop_
_entity_poly.entity_id
_entity_poly.type
_entity_poly.pdbx_seq_one_letter_code
_entity_poly.pdbx_strand_id
1 'polypeptide(L)' 'LVARRIACYKTIGENIEKGERYGFIRFGSRVDVYLPMHAEVKVSIGQKTIGVSTVIANMKQLPDGE' A
#
# COMPACT_ATOMS: atom_id res chain seq x y z
N LEU A 1 25.37 4.83 10.01
CA LEU A 1 23.91 4.97 10.25
C LEU A 1 23.16 4.11 9.23
N VAL A 2 22.95 2.82 9.51
CA VAL A 2 22.14 1.95 8.64
C VAL A 2 20.68 2.25 8.94
N ALA A 3 20.10 3.12 8.13
CA ALA A 3 18.79 3.72 8.38
C ALA A 3 17.65 2.71 8.18
N ARG A 4 17.42 1.81 9.15
CA ARG A 4 16.18 1.01 9.27
C ARG A 4 15.03 1.91 9.72
N ARG A 5 14.66 2.88 8.88
CA ARG A 5 13.67 3.92 9.20
C ARG A 5 12.22 3.43 9.11
N ILE A 6 12.00 2.28 8.48
CA ILE A 6 10.69 1.61 8.41
C ILE A 6 10.77 0.35 9.28
N ALA A 7 9.74 0.11 10.08
CA ALA A 7 9.58 -1.12 10.87
C ALA A 7 8.35 -1.88 10.38
N CYS A 8 8.53 -3.12 9.93
CA CYS A 8 7.44 -4.04 9.60
C CYS A 8 7.26 -4.99 10.78
N TYR A 9 6.03 -5.17 11.27
CA TYR A 9 5.74 -6.07 12.39
C TYR A 9 5.27 -7.44 11.92
N LYS A 10 4.77 -7.53 10.69
CA LYS A 10 4.25 -8.76 10.08
C LYS A 10 5.36 -9.60 9.46
N THR A 11 5.12 -10.90 9.44
CA THR A 11 5.98 -11.91 8.79
C THR A 11 5.36 -12.42 7.49
N ILE A 12 6.17 -13.04 6.64
CA ILE A 12 5.70 -13.61 5.37
C ILE A 12 4.70 -14.74 5.67
N GLY A 13 3.55 -14.71 4.99
CA GLY A 13 2.47 -15.69 5.17
C GLY A 13 1.50 -15.35 6.30
N GLU A 14 1.77 -14.29 7.07
CA GLU A 14 0.85 -13.83 8.10
C GLU A 14 -0.35 -13.09 7.48
N ASN A 15 -1.55 -13.41 7.96
CA ASN A 15 -2.76 -12.69 7.56
C ASN A 15 -2.79 -11.30 8.21
N ILE A 16 -3.40 -10.35 7.50
CA ILE A 16 -3.62 -8.99 7.98
C ILE A 16 -5.04 -8.56 7.67
N GLU A 17 -5.69 -7.91 8.62
CA GLU A 17 -7.03 -7.37 8.45
C GLU A 17 -7.01 -5.94 7.90
N LYS A 18 -8.12 -5.53 7.28
CA LYS A 18 -8.26 -4.15 6.78
C LYS A 18 -8.16 -3.16 7.94
N GLY A 19 -7.21 -2.24 7.85
CA GLY A 19 -6.98 -1.21 8.87
C GLY A 19 -6.08 -1.66 10.02
N GLU A 20 -5.64 -2.91 10.03
CA GLU A 20 -4.66 -3.40 10.98
C GLU A 20 -3.30 -2.72 10.78
N ARG A 21 -2.55 -2.52 11.87
CA ARG A 21 -1.23 -1.92 11.83
C ARG A 21 -0.18 -2.92 11.30
N TYR A 22 0.20 -2.76 10.04
CA TYR A 22 1.30 -3.52 9.43
C TYR A 22 2.68 -3.17 10.01
N GLY A 23 2.90 -1.89 10.34
CA GLY A 23 4.22 -1.39 10.69
C GLY A 23 4.22 0.08 11.09
N PHE A 24 5.41 0.66 11.13
CA PHE A 24 5.64 2.07 11.42
C PHE A 24 6.64 2.69 10.45
N ILE A 25 6.21 3.77 9.79
CA ILE A 25 7.05 4.56 8.91
C ILE A 25 7.52 5.82 9.63
N ARG A 26 8.84 5.97 9.81
CA ARG A 26 9.40 7.16 10.46
C ARG A 26 9.42 8.34 9.52
N PHE A 27 9.32 9.55 10.09
CA PHE A 27 9.39 10.81 9.36
C PHE A 27 10.59 10.87 8.41
N GLY A 28 10.35 11.37 7.19
CA GLY A 28 11.35 11.42 6.11
C GLY A 28 11.51 10.13 5.31
N SER A 29 10.80 9.05 5.65
CA SER A 29 10.72 7.83 4.83
C SER A 29 9.61 7.94 3.77
N ARG A 30 9.61 7.04 2.77
CA ARG A 30 8.61 6.96 1.70
C ARG A 30 8.14 5.52 1.51
N VAL A 31 6.92 5.36 1.02
CA VAL A 31 6.34 4.07 0.60
C VAL A 31 5.92 4.21 -0.84
N ASP A 32 6.40 3.29 -1.68
CA ASP A 32 5.93 3.13 -3.04
C ASP A 32 4.95 1.96 -3.09
N VAL A 33 3.83 2.16 -3.79
CA VAL A 33 2.83 1.11 -3.99
C VAL A 33 2.89 0.66 -5.44
N TYR A 34 3.28 -0.59 -5.66
CA TYR A 34 3.24 -1.21 -6.98
C TYR A 34 1.85 -1.77 -7.23
N LEU A 35 1.26 -1.38 -8.36
CA LEU A 35 -0.06 -1.83 -8.78
C LEU A 35 0.07 -2.66 -10.06
N PRO A 36 -0.77 -3.69 -10.24
CA PRO A 36 -0.88 -4.38 -11.53
C PRO A 36 -1.27 -3.42 -12.66
N MET A 37 -0.89 -3.77 -13.89
CA MET A 37 -1.16 -2.94 -15.07
C MET A 37 -2.65 -2.73 -15.35
N HIS A 38 -3.52 -3.62 -14.88
CA HIS A 38 -4.97 -3.53 -15.03
C HIS A 38 -5.66 -2.78 -13.88
N ALA A 39 -4.91 -2.30 -12.88
CA ALA A 39 -5.48 -1.53 -11.79
C ALA A 39 -5.94 -0.15 -12.29
N GLU A 40 -7.13 0.26 -11.86
CA GLU A 40 -7.65 1.60 -12.12
C GLU A 40 -7.24 2.53 -10.97
N VAL A 41 -6.29 3.43 -11.24
CA VAL A 41 -5.82 4.42 -10.23
C VAL A 41 -6.93 5.44 -9.94
N LYS A 42 -7.20 5.67 -8.65
CA LYS A 42 -8.27 6.57 -8.16
C LYS A 42 -7.75 7.87 -7.54
N VAL A 43 -6.45 8.14 -7.66
CA VAL A 43 -5.80 9.35 -7.15
C VAL A 43 -5.02 10.07 -8.25
N SER A 44 -4.83 11.37 -8.07
CA SER A 44 -4.07 12.23 -8.99
C SER A 44 -2.74 12.69 -8.37
N ILE A 45 -1.79 13.10 -9.22
CA ILE A 45 -0.52 13.68 -8.77
C ILE A 45 -0.81 14.92 -7.91
N GLY A 46 -0.18 15.00 -6.73
CA GLY A 46 -0.36 16.10 -5.78
C GLY A 46 -1.61 16.01 -4.90
N GLN A 47 -2.48 15.01 -5.10
CA GLN A 47 -3.64 14.80 -4.24
C GLN A 47 -3.22 14.43 -2.81
N LYS A 48 -3.79 15.11 -1.82
CA LYS A 48 -3.62 14.72 -0.41
C LYS A 48 -4.37 13.43 -0.13
N THR A 49 -3.69 12.47 0.49
CA THR A 49 -4.25 11.17 0.88
C THR A 49 -4.20 11.00 2.39
N ILE A 50 -5.18 10.29 2.95
CA ILE A 50 -5.22 9.89 4.36
C ILE A 50 -5.07 8.37 4.42
N GLY A 51 -4.08 7.88 5.19
CA GLY A 51 -3.85 6.46 5.37
C GLY A 51 -5.12 5.75 5.88
N VAL A 52 -5.30 4.49 5.48
CA VAL A 52 -6.46 3.63 5.84
C VAL A 52 -7.81 4.08 5.25
N SER A 53 -7.94 5.30 4.74
CA SER A 53 -9.22 5.85 4.24
C SER A 53 -9.22 6.13 2.74
N THR A 54 -8.18 6.78 2.20
CA THR A 54 -8.14 7.12 0.78
C THR A 54 -7.94 5.88 -0.08
N VAL A 55 -8.90 5.58 -0.94
CA VAL A 55 -8.78 4.54 -1.96
C VAL A 55 -7.82 5.04 -3.05
N ILE A 56 -6.72 4.32 -3.26
CA ILE A 56 -5.69 4.70 -4.26
C ILE A 56 -5.89 4.01 -5.61
N ALA A 57 -6.50 2.83 -5.65
CA ALA A 57 -6.80 2.09 -6.86
C ALA A 57 -7.91 1.06 -6.63
N ASN A 58 -8.63 0.73 -7.71
CA ASN A 58 -9.49 -0.44 -7.78
C ASN A 58 -8.82 -1.51 -8.64
N MET A 59 -8.80 -2.74 -8.14
CA MET A 59 -8.42 -3.90 -8.95
C MET A 59 -9.59 -4.23 -9.86
N LYS A 60 -9.43 -4.12 -11.18
CA LYS A 60 -10.40 -4.74 -12.09
C LYS A 60 -10.20 -6.24 -11.96
N GLN A 61 -11.28 -7.00 -11.81
CA GLN A 61 -11.19 -8.44 -12.00
C GLN A 61 -10.70 -8.66 -13.44
N LEU A 62 -9.57 -9.34 -13.58
CA LEU A 62 -9.24 -9.97 -14.85
C LEU A 62 -10.38 -10.96 -15.14
N PRO A 63 -10.91 -11.02 -16.37
CA PRO A 63 -11.82 -12.10 -16.72
C PRO A 63 -11.12 -13.43 -16.41
N ASP A 64 -11.85 -14.34 -15.75
CA ASP A 64 -11.33 -15.65 -15.41
C ASP A 64 -10.98 -16.40 -16.70
N GLY A 65 -9.68 -16.56 -16.98
CA GLY A 65 -9.15 -17.47 -18.00
C GLY A 65 -8.97 -16.91 -19.41
N GLU A 66 -7.70 -16.80 -19.81
CA GLU A 66 -7.19 -17.44 -21.04
C GLU A 66 -5.93 -18.23 -20.68
#